data_AF-A0AAV9MF45-F1
#
_entry.id   AF-A0AAV9MF45-F1
#
_cell.length_a   1.000
_cell.length_b   1.000
_cell.length_c   1.000
_cell.angle_alpha   90.00
_cell.angle_beta   90.00
_cell.angle_gamma   90.00
#
_symmetry.space_group_name_H-M   'P 1'
#
loop_
_entity.id
_entity.type
_entity.pdbx_description
1 polymer ?
#
loop_
_entity_poly.entity_id
_entity_poly.type
_entity_poly.pdbx_seq_one_letter_code
_entity_poly.pdbx_strand_id
1 'polypeptide(L)'
;MEIGSSESQSECNLSIKLGMEFDSDEHAYDYYNEYASAIGFSIRKEYANKNKAQGQETRTGCLAHIIINRQLNEMFRITSFEEKHNHPLVSPSLAHLLPSQRKIKVAQAYENDLLDDSGIRPKASFDYAARQVGGESFLGYTKRDLKNYLWDKRKKKA
;
A
#
# COMPACT_ATOMS: atom_id res chain seq x y z
N MET A 1 18.48 17.61 -36.92
CA MET A 1 17.99 16.38 -36.27
C MET A 1 17.12 16.82 -35.12
N GLU A 2 15.81 16.77 -35.32
CA GLU A 2 14.87 16.89 -34.21
C GLU A 2 14.85 15.56 -33.46
N ILE A 3 15.01 15.61 -32.14
CA ILE A 3 14.70 14.48 -31.27
C ILE A 3 13.61 15.01 -30.34
N GLY A 4 12.36 14.77 -30.75
CA GLY A 4 11.21 14.89 -29.90
C GLY A 4 11.27 13.79 -28.84
N SER A 5 11.52 14.18 -27.60
CA SER A 5 11.30 13.33 -26.43
C SER A 5 9.91 13.64 -25.91
N SER A 6 8.93 12.83 -26.32
CA SER A 6 7.60 12.82 -25.73
C SER A 6 7.70 12.35 -24.29
N GLU A 7 7.83 13.28 -23.35
CA GLU A 7 7.55 13.05 -21.94
C GLU A 7 6.04 12.79 -21.81
N SER A 8 5.67 11.52 -21.88
CA SER A 8 4.35 11.07 -21.45
C SER A 8 4.28 11.26 -19.94
N GLN A 9 3.89 12.46 -19.52
CA GLN A 9 3.34 12.71 -18.20
C GLN A 9 2.14 11.77 -18.05
N SER A 10 2.34 10.66 -17.35
CA SER A 10 1.23 9.88 -16.84
C SER A 10 0.61 10.69 -15.71
N GLU A 11 -0.21 11.67 -16.08
CA GLU A 11 -1.27 12.15 -15.21
C GLU A 11 -2.20 10.96 -14.99
N CYS A 12 -1.92 10.19 -13.93
CA CYS A 12 -2.81 9.16 -13.48
C CYS A 12 -4.10 9.85 -13.04
N ASN A 13 -5.08 9.95 -13.95
CA ASN A 13 -6.46 10.32 -13.65
C ASN A 13 -7.08 9.21 -12.78
N LEU A 14 -6.65 9.12 -11.52
CA LEU A 14 -7.20 8.20 -10.54
C LEU A 14 -8.52 8.77 -10.02
N SER A 15 -9.59 8.58 -10.79
CA SER A 15 -10.95 8.89 -10.40
C SER A 15 -11.68 7.61 -10.02
N ILE A 16 -12.04 7.44 -8.75
CA ILE A 16 -12.91 6.34 -8.33
C ILE A 16 -14.32 6.60 -8.92
N LYS A 17 -14.84 5.66 -9.73
CA LYS A 17 -16.19 5.73 -10.28
C LYS A 17 -17.02 4.54 -9.83
N LEU A 18 -18.27 4.81 -9.45
CA LEU A 18 -19.23 3.75 -9.18
C LEU A 18 -19.42 2.89 -10.43
N GLY A 19 -19.41 1.58 -10.23
CA GLY A 19 -19.57 0.61 -11.28
C GLY A 19 -18.30 0.22 -12.04
N MET A 20 -17.11 0.72 -11.67
CA MET A 20 -15.85 0.14 -12.15
C MET A 20 -15.75 -1.33 -11.75
N GLU A 21 -15.19 -2.15 -12.65
CA GLU A 21 -15.03 -3.59 -12.48
C GLU A 21 -13.55 -3.99 -12.52
N PHE A 22 -13.18 -4.96 -11.70
CA PHE A 22 -11.84 -5.54 -11.63
C PHE A 22 -11.94 -7.06 -11.72
N ASP A 23 -10.93 -7.66 -12.30
CA ASP A 23 -10.75 -9.11 -12.45
C ASP A 23 -10.27 -9.79 -11.15
N SER A 24 -9.63 -9.04 -10.26
CA SER A 24 -9.09 -9.54 -8.99
C SER A 24 -9.35 -8.58 -7.83
N ASP A 25 -9.54 -9.14 -6.63
CA ASP A 25 -9.64 -8.37 -5.40
C ASP A 25 -8.30 -7.72 -4.98
N GLU A 26 -7.17 -8.23 -5.49
CA GLU A 26 -5.86 -7.61 -5.33
C GLU A 26 -5.73 -6.38 -6.22
N HIS A 27 -6.14 -6.50 -7.48
CA HIS A 27 -6.12 -5.38 -8.44
C HIS A 27 -7.03 -4.23 -7.96
N ALA A 28 -8.24 -4.55 -7.50
CA ALA A 28 -9.14 -3.57 -6.91
C ALA A 28 -8.54 -2.89 -5.66
N TYR A 29 -7.85 -3.67 -4.82
CA TYR A 29 -7.19 -3.14 -3.62
C TYR A 29 -6.04 -2.20 -3.99
N ASP A 30 -5.16 -2.60 -4.90
CA ASP A 30 -4.01 -1.80 -5.29
C ASP A 30 -4.44 -0.50 -6.00
N TYR A 31 -5.47 -0.55 -6.84
CA TYR A 31 -6.07 0.64 -7.44
C TYR A 31 -6.58 1.65 -6.40
N TYR A 32 -7.35 1.17 -5.41
CA TYR A 32 -7.83 2.04 -4.33
C TYR A 32 -6.70 2.51 -3.39
N ASN A 33 -5.68 1.66 -3.18
CA ASN A 33 -4.52 2.01 -2.37
C ASN A 33 -3.71 3.13 -3.05
N GLU A 34 -3.55 3.09 -4.37
CA GLU A 34 -2.89 4.14 -5.13
C GLU A 34 -3.67 5.46 -5.06
N TYR A 35 -5.01 5.40 -5.17
CA TYR A 35 -5.89 6.56 -4.98
C TYR A 35 -5.70 7.16 -3.59
N ALA A 36 -5.76 6.32 -2.55
CA ALA A 36 -5.57 6.74 -1.18
C ALA A 36 -4.17 7.30 -0.91
N SER A 37 -3.14 6.82 -1.62
CA SER A 37 -1.79 7.37 -1.57
C SER A 37 -1.73 8.79 -2.10
N ALA A 38 -2.37 9.03 -3.25
CA ALA A 38 -2.43 10.35 -3.88
C ALA A 38 -3.21 11.36 -3.03
N ILE A 39 -4.29 10.92 -2.37
CA ILE A 39 -5.10 11.77 -1.49
C ILE A 39 -4.48 11.91 -0.09
N GLY A 40 -3.72 10.91 0.39
CA GLY A 40 -2.99 10.98 1.65
C GLY A 40 -3.67 10.30 2.84
N PHE A 41 -4.37 9.19 2.63
CA PHE A 41 -4.94 8.36 3.70
C PHE A 41 -4.57 6.88 3.58
N SER A 42 -4.65 6.17 4.70
CA SER A 42 -4.39 4.73 4.74
C SER A 42 -5.70 3.96 4.58
N ILE A 43 -5.66 2.88 3.80
CA ILE A 43 -6.82 1.99 3.63
C ILE A 43 -6.67 0.70 4.43
N ARG A 44 -7.79 0.05 4.72
CA ARG A 44 -7.85 -1.29 5.32
C ARG A 44 -8.81 -2.14 4.52
N LYS A 45 -8.49 -3.43 4.38
CA LYS A 45 -9.31 -4.40 3.66
C LYS A 45 -10.09 -5.24 4.66
N GLU A 46 -11.41 -5.27 4.52
CA GLU A 46 -12.32 -6.08 5.34
C GLU A 46 -13.22 -6.91 4.43
N TYR A 47 -13.53 -8.14 4.87
CA TYR A 47 -14.42 -9.05 4.15
C TYR A 47 -15.71 -9.23 4.96
N ALA A 48 -16.86 -8.97 4.33
CA ALA A 48 -18.18 -9.02 4.97
C ALA A 48 -18.55 -10.39 5.59
N ASN A 49 -17.87 -11.47 5.18
CA ASN A 49 -18.17 -12.85 5.62
C ASN A 49 -17.62 -13.22 7.00
N LYS A 50 -16.90 -12.33 7.68
CA LYS A 50 -16.42 -12.60 9.05
C LYS A 50 -17.43 -12.03 10.03
N ASN A 51 -18.09 -12.89 10.81
CA ASN A 51 -18.85 -12.54 12.01
C ASN A 51 -17.93 -11.87 13.05
N LYS A 52 -17.50 -10.65 12.78
CA LYS A 52 -16.84 -9.76 13.73
C LYS A 52 -17.62 -8.47 13.68
N ALA A 53 -18.01 -8.01 14.87
CA ALA A 53 -18.55 -6.69 15.12
C ALA A 53 -17.81 -5.70 14.22
N GLN A 54 -18.57 -4.89 13.48
CA GLN A 54 -18.08 -3.72 12.76
C GLN A 54 -16.97 -3.11 13.61
N GLY A 55 -15.73 -3.23 13.14
CA GLY A 55 -14.58 -2.69 13.84
C GLY A 55 -14.70 -1.18 13.77
N GLN A 56 -15.52 -0.59 14.65
CA GLN A 56 -15.54 0.83 14.88
C GLN A 56 -14.23 1.20 15.57
N GLU A 57 -13.13 1.24 14.83
CA GLU A 57 -11.90 1.82 15.33
C GLU A 57 -11.22 2.63 14.23
N THR A 58 -11.86 3.74 13.87
CA THR A 58 -11.11 4.95 13.63
C THR A 58 -11.20 5.79 14.89
N ARG A 59 -10.05 6.19 15.44
CA ARG A 59 -9.94 7.13 16.57
C ARG A 59 -10.77 8.42 16.36
N THR A 60 -11.16 8.69 15.12
CA THR A 60 -11.90 9.87 14.65
C THR A 60 -13.33 9.58 14.17
N GLY A 61 -13.79 8.32 14.15
CA GLY A 61 -15.12 7.96 13.62
C GLY A 61 -15.32 8.34 12.14
N CYS A 62 -14.27 8.27 11.32
CA CYS A 62 -14.35 8.58 9.89
C CYS A 62 -15.17 7.51 9.16
N LEU A 63 -16.11 7.96 8.31
CA LEU A 63 -17.02 7.11 7.54
C LEU A 63 -16.59 6.95 6.07
N ALA A 64 -15.47 7.54 5.65
CA ALA A 64 -14.93 7.36 4.31
C ALA A 64 -14.63 5.87 4.05
N HIS A 65 -15.20 5.32 2.97
CA HIS A 65 -15.08 3.90 2.66
C HIS A 65 -15.36 3.63 1.18
N ILE A 66 -14.95 2.45 0.74
CA ILE A 66 -15.34 1.88 -0.55
C ILE A 66 -15.90 0.47 -0.32
N ILE A 67 -16.96 0.13 -1.03
CA ILE A 67 -17.55 -1.22 -1.02
C ILE A 67 -17.39 -1.82 -2.41
N ILE A 68 -16.82 -3.01 -2.45
CA ILE A 68 -16.59 -3.77 -3.67
C ILE A 68 -17.28 -5.13 -3.51
N ASN A 69 -18.19 -5.44 -4.42
CA ASN A 69 -18.97 -6.67 -4.41
C ASN A 69 -18.56 -7.57 -5.57
N ARG A 70 -18.32 -8.85 -5.28
CA ARG A 70 -18.11 -9.87 -6.31
C ARG A 70 -19.43 -10.15 -7.03
N GLN A 71 -19.41 -10.05 -8.35
CA GLN A 71 -20.52 -10.29 -9.24
C GLN A 71 -20.54 -11.75 -9.72
N LEU A 72 -21.63 -12.15 -10.38
CA LEU A 72 -21.81 -13.52 -10.90
C LEU A 72 -20.81 -13.89 -12.02
N ASN A 73 -20.30 -12.90 -12.74
CA ASN A 73 -19.28 -13.05 -13.78
C ASN A 73 -17.84 -13.12 -13.22
N GLU A 74 -17.70 -13.39 -11.92
CA GLU A 74 -16.44 -13.38 -11.17
C GLU A 74 -15.71 -12.03 -11.08
N MET A 75 -16.27 -10.96 -11.64
CA MET A 75 -15.69 -9.62 -11.55
C MET A 75 -16.05 -8.95 -10.22
N PHE A 76 -15.19 -8.06 -9.75
CA PHE A 76 -15.36 -7.25 -8.56
C PHE A 76 -15.81 -5.84 -8.96
N ARG A 77 -16.99 -5.42 -8.51
CA ARG A 77 -17.57 -4.12 -8.89
C ARG A 77 -17.67 -3.16 -7.70
N ILE A 78 -17.27 -1.90 -7.89
CA ILE A 78 -17.44 -0.84 -6.89
C ILE A 78 -18.93 -0.47 -6.79
N THR A 79 -19.52 -0.66 -5.62
CA THR A 79 -20.95 -0.42 -5.36
C THR A 79 -21.23 0.80 -4.50
N SER A 80 -20.31 1.17 -3.62
CA SER A 80 -20.42 2.36 -2.77
C SER A 80 -19.06 3.01 -2.60
N PHE A 81 -19.04 4.35 -2.56
CA PHE A 81 -17.84 5.14 -2.36
C PHE A 81 -18.18 6.43 -1.61
N GLU A 82 -17.56 6.64 -0.46
CA GLU A 82 -17.63 7.87 0.33
C GLU A 82 -16.21 8.44 0.48
N GLU A 83 -15.95 9.57 -0.17
CA GLU A 83 -14.64 10.23 -0.19
C GLU A 83 -14.40 11.15 1.01
N LYS A 84 -15.46 11.62 1.67
CA LYS A 84 -15.34 12.68 2.67
C LYS A 84 -14.69 12.18 3.95
N HIS A 85 -13.54 12.75 4.27
CA HIS A 85 -12.85 12.54 5.54
C HIS A 85 -13.20 13.64 6.56
N ASN A 86 -13.28 13.25 7.84
CA ASN A 86 -13.55 14.15 8.95
C ASN A 86 -12.29 14.55 9.75
N HIS A 87 -11.11 14.26 9.21
CA HIS A 87 -9.82 14.48 9.84
C HIS A 87 -8.81 14.96 8.79
N PRO A 88 -7.70 15.63 9.20
CA PRO A 88 -6.67 16.02 8.27
C PRO A 88 -6.06 14.79 7.57
N LEU A 89 -5.82 14.95 6.27
CA LEU A 89 -5.10 13.99 5.45
C LEU A 89 -3.59 14.25 5.55
N VAL A 90 -2.80 13.21 5.34
CA VAL A 90 -1.34 13.32 5.28
C VAL A 90 -0.95 13.93 3.94
N SER A 91 0.12 14.73 3.89
CA SER A 91 0.60 15.25 2.61
C SER A 91 1.05 14.10 1.70
N PRO A 92 0.84 14.18 0.38
CA PRO A 92 1.29 13.13 -0.56
C PRO A 92 2.79 12.81 -0.44
N SER A 93 3.62 13.81 -0.08
CA SER A 93 5.04 13.63 0.20
C SER A 93 5.36 12.62 1.31
N LEU A 94 4.44 12.44 2.26
CA LEU A 94 4.57 11.52 3.39
C LEU A 94 3.68 10.27 3.23
N ALA A 95 3.00 10.12 2.08
CA ALA A 95 2.13 8.97 1.82
C ALA A 95 2.88 7.63 1.93
N HIS A 96 4.18 7.60 1.58
CA HIS A 96 5.05 6.43 1.73
C HIS A 96 5.22 5.93 3.18
N LEU A 97 4.83 6.73 4.17
CA LEU A 97 4.84 6.36 5.59
C LEU A 97 3.50 5.79 6.07
N LEU A 98 2.43 5.93 5.28
CA LEU A 98 1.11 5.42 5.64
C LEU A 98 1.14 3.88 5.74
N PRO A 99 0.49 3.28 6.74
CA PRO A 99 0.53 1.83 6.94
C PRO A 99 0.15 0.99 5.72
N SER A 100 -0.87 1.37 4.95
CA SER A 100 -1.26 0.63 3.74
C SER A 100 -0.26 0.75 2.58
N GLN A 101 0.54 1.82 2.58
CA GLN A 101 1.56 2.09 1.56
C GLN A 101 2.91 1.45 1.89
N ARG A 102 3.11 1.03 3.14
CA ARG A 102 4.36 0.39 3.59
C ARG A 102 4.32 -1.10 3.29
N LYS A 103 4.92 -1.52 2.16
CA LYS A 103 5.01 -2.92 1.73
C LYS A 103 6.46 -3.25 1.35
N ILE A 104 7.03 -4.28 1.98
CA ILE A 104 8.30 -4.87 1.52
C ILE A 104 7.97 -5.73 0.31
N LYS A 105 8.42 -5.31 -0.88
CA LYS A 105 8.21 -6.07 -2.12
C LYS A 105 8.99 -7.37 -2.10
N VAL A 106 8.55 -8.38 -2.85
CA VAL A 106 9.21 -9.71 -2.90
C VAL A 106 10.70 -9.62 -3.22
N ALA A 107 11.08 -8.79 -4.20
CA ALA A 107 12.49 -8.57 -4.54
C ALA A 107 13.29 -7.95 -3.37
N GLN A 108 12.73 -6.97 -2.69
CA GLN A 108 13.35 -6.34 -1.52
C GLN A 108 13.41 -7.32 -0.34
N ALA A 109 12.41 -8.17 -0.16
CA ALA A 109 12.38 -9.19 0.88
C ALA A 109 13.51 -10.22 0.66
N TYR A 110 13.67 -10.69 -0.58
CA TYR A 110 14.76 -11.60 -0.95
C TYR A 110 16.14 -10.99 -0.68
N GLU A 111 16.37 -9.73 -1.05
CA GLU A 111 17.64 -9.05 -0.77
C GLU A 111 17.88 -8.87 0.74
N ASN A 112 16.85 -8.45 1.49
CA ASN A 112 16.94 -8.36 2.93
C ASN A 112 17.23 -9.71 3.59
N ASP A 113 16.69 -10.79 3.04
CA ASP A 113 16.95 -12.16 3.50
C ASP A 113 18.40 -12.57 3.27
N LEU A 114 18.95 -12.32 2.09
CA LEU A 114 20.36 -12.58 1.79
C LEU A 114 21.29 -11.81 2.72
N LEU A 115 20.98 -10.54 2.99
CA LEU A 115 21.75 -9.69 3.90
C LEU A 115 21.69 -10.22 5.34
N ASP A 116 20.51 -10.64 5.81
CA ASP A 116 20.32 -11.22 7.14
C ASP A 116 21.10 -12.54 7.30
N ASP A 117 20.99 -13.42 6.29
CA ASP A 117 21.71 -14.70 6.27
C ASP A 117 23.24 -14.49 6.15
N SER A 118 23.68 -13.35 5.62
CA SER A 118 25.09 -12.90 5.59
C SER A 118 25.55 -12.21 6.89
N GLY A 119 24.69 -12.16 7.92
CA GLY A 119 25.00 -11.54 9.21
C GLY A 119 24.98 -10.01 9.22
N ILE A 120 24.48 -9.37 8.16
CA ILE A 120 24.34 -7.92 8.10
C ILE A 120 23.22 -7.48 9.05
N ARG A 121 23.54 -6.52 9.93
CA ARG A 121 22.58 -6.02 10.90
C ARG A 121 21.44 -5.29 10.17
N PRO A 122 20.17 -5.40 10.61
CA PRO A 122 19.02 -4.80 9.94
C PRO A 122 19.14 -3.30 9.67
N LYS A 123 19.85 -2.55 10.53
CA LYS A 123 20.12 -1.12 10.31
C LYS A 123 20.98 -0.91 9.06
N ALA A 124 22.06 -1.68 8.92
CA ALA A 124 22.94 -1.59 7.77
C ALA A 124 22.25 -2.09 6.49
N SER A 125 21.42 -3.15 6.59
CA SER A 125 20.60 -3.61 5.46
C SER A 125 19.64 -2.53 4.96
N PHE A 126 18.95 -1.84 5.88
CA PHE A 126 18.07 -0.73 5.54
C PHE A 126 18.84 0.44 4.89
N ASP A 127 19.96 0.84 5.47
CA ASP A 127 20.76 1.96 4.95
C ASP A 127 21.34 1.62 3.57
N TYR A 128 21.71 0.35 3.33
CA TYR A 128 22.13 -0.14 2.03
C TYR A 128 20.99 -0.08 1.02
N ALA A 129 19.80 -0.60 1.36
CA ALA A 129 18.64 -0.57 0.47
C ALA A 129 18.23 0.88 0.14
N ALA A 130 18.26 1.78 1.13
CA ALA A 130 17.95 3.20 0.92
C ALA A 130 18.88 3.84 -0.11
N ARG A 131 20.17 3.50 -0.09
CA ARG A 131 21.14 4.00 -1.08
C ARG A 131 20.86 3.48 -2.48
N GLN A 132 20.43 2.22 -2.62
CA GLN A 132 20.09 1.63 -3.92
C GLN A 132 18.95 2.39 -4.62
N VAL A 133 17.94 2.82 -3.86
CA VAL A 133 16.75 3.49 -4.40
C VAL A 133 16.81 5.02 -4.34
N GLY A 134 17.95 5.60 -3.94
CA GLY A 134 18.14 7.06 -3.89
C GLY A 134 17.55 7.76 -2.65
N GLY A 135 17.21 7.03 -1.59
CA GLY A 135 16.78 7.59 -0.32
C GLY A 135 15.75 6.75 0.43
N GLU A 136 15.54 7.05 1.72
CA GLU A 136 14.60 6.29 2.56
C GLU A 136 13.15 6.42 2.09
N SER A 137 12.77 7.59 1.53
CA SER A 137 11.40 7.84 1.07
C SER A 137 10.98 7.00 -0.13
N PHE A 138 11.94 6.46 -0.89
CA PHE A 138 11.69 5.62 -2.07
C PHE A 138 11.64 4.12 -1.77
N LEU A 139 11.98 3.70 -0.54
CA LEU A 139 12.01 2.28 -0.16
C LEU A 139 10.63 1.63 -0.12
N GLY A 140 9.60 2.39 0.25
CA GLY A 140 8.26 1.86 0.47
C GLY A 140 8.12 1.02 1.75
N TYR A 141 9.10 1.04 2.65
CA TYR A 141 9.01 0.46 3.99
C TYR A 141 9.95 1.17 4.97
N THR A 142 9.69 1.04 6.27
CA THR A 142 10.48 1.70 7.31
C THR A 142 11.47 0.73 7.97
N LYS A 143 12.44 1.29 8.70
CA LYS A 143 13.36 0.54 9.59
C LYS A 143 12.61 -0.40 10.54
N ARG A 144 11.42 -0.01 11.01
CA ARG A 144 10.58 -0.83 11.90
C ARG A 144 9.96 -2.00 11.15
N ASP A 145 9.50 -1.79 9.91
CA ASP A 145 8.90 -2.85 9.10
C ASP A 145 9.92 -3.96 8.80
N LEU A 146 11.15 -3.59 8.43
CA LEU A 146 12.23 -4.56 8.22
C LEU A 146 12.55 -5.36 9.50
N LYS A 147 12.61 -4.68 10.65
CA LYS A 147 12.81 -5.36 11.94
C LYS A 147 11.69 -6.34 12.26
N ASN A 148 10.43 -5.95 12.05
CA ASN A 148 9.27 -6.80 12.28
C ASN A 148 9.28 -8.02 11.33
N TYR A 149 9.58 -7.79 10.05
CA TYR A 149 9.70 -8.85 9.05
C TYR A 149 10.76 -9.90 9.43
N LEU A 150 11.98 -9.46 9.75
CA LEU A 150 13.07 -10.38 10.14
C LEU A 150 12.77 -11.08 11.48
N TRP A 151 12.15 -10.40 12.42
CA TRP A 151 11.71 -11.00 13.69
C TRP A 151 10.70 -12.13 13.46
N ASP A 152 9.67 -11.89 12.67
CA ASP A 152 8.65 -12.91 12.34
C ASP A 152 9.26 -14.07 11.54
N LYS A 153 10.17 -13.79 10.61
CA LYS A 153 10.92 -14.81 9.87
C LYS A 153 11.71 -15.74 10.80
N ARG A 154 12.46 -15.16 11.75
CA ARG A 154 13.28 -15.92 12.70
C ARG A 154 12.42 -16.77 13.64
N LYS A 155 11.26 -16.26 14.06
CA LYS A 155 10.30 -17.02 14.86
C LYS A 155 9.72 -18.24 14.13
N LYS A 156 9.50 -18.14 12.82
CA LYS A 156 8.96 -19.26 12.02
C LYS A 156 10.00 -20.35 11.70
N LYS A 157 11.30 -20.04 11.83
CA LYS A 157 12.41 -20.98 11.64
C LYS A 157 12.78 -21.75 12.93
N ALA A 158 12.29 -21.30 14.09
CA ALA A 158 12.52 -21.93 15.39
C ALA A 158 11.43 -22.96 15.69
#